data_AF-A0A1X6MH43-F1
#
_entry.id   AF-A0A1X6MH43-F1
#
_cell.length_a   1.000
_cell.length_b   1.000
_cell.length_c   1.000
_cell.angle_alpha   90.00
_cell.angle_beta   90.00
_cell.angle_gamma   90.00
#
_symmetry.space_group_name_H-M   'P 1'
#
loop_
_entity.id
_entity.type
_entity.pdbx_description
1 polymer ?
#
loop_
_entity_poly.entity_id
_entity_poly.type
_entity_poly.pdbx_seq_one_letter_code
_entity_poly.pdbx_strand_id
1 'polypeptide(L)'
;LRQEFCELELLDEITKLRYNKKLPKKIQGNTRNALIYSYRKWKGSLHIPKTMHAALKWSESLPYELNDSPEDSAWQMLIKPSKKAKNAEEKA
;
A
#
# COMPACT_ATOMS: atom_id res chain seq x y z
N LEU A 1 -6.03 5.70 -9.00
CA LEU A 1 -5.38 4.98 -10.12
C LEU A 1 -3.87 5.27 -10.26
N ARG A 2 -3.41 6.54 -10.11
CA ARG A 2 -1.96 6.86 -10.12
C ARG A 2 -1.15 6.03 -9.12
N GLN A 3 -1.66 5.86 -7.89
CA GLN A 3 -1.02 5.08 -6.83
C GLN A 3 -0.69 3.63 -7.28
N GLU A 4 -1.70 2.89 -7.75
CA GLU A 4 -1.52 1.49 -8.20
C GLU A 4 -0.46 1.37 -9.31
N PHE A 5 -0.43 2.32 -10.25
CA PHE A 5 0.61 2.33 -11.29
C PHE A 5 2.01 2.61 -10.72
N CYS A 6 2.14 3.53 -9.76
CA CYS A 6 3.42 3.75 -9.06
C CYS A 6 3.87 2.49 -8.32
N GLU A 7 2.93 1.77 -7.70
CA GLU A 7 3.21 0.54 -6.97
C GLU A 7 3.69 -0.57 -7.91
N LEU A 8 3.06 -0.72 -9.06
CA LEU A 8 3.48 -1.67 -10.09
C LEU A 8 4.90 -1.40 -10.59
N GLU A 9 5.25 -0.14 -10.88
CA GLU A 9 6.62 0.23 -11.29
C GLU A 9 7.66 -0.08 -10.21
N LEU A 10 7.33 0.16 -8.94
CA LEU A 10 8.21 -0.20 -7.81
C LEU A 10 8.38 -1.72 -7.69
N LEU A 11 7.30 -2.49 -7.84
CA LEU A 11 7.36 -3.96 -7.80
C LEU A 11 8.17 -4.54 -8.96
N ASP A 12 8.07 -3.96 -10.15
CA ASP A 12 8.86 -4.36 -11.30
C ASP A 12 10.36 -4.11 -11.04
N GLU A 13 10.73 -2.95 -10.49
CA GLU A 13 12.12 -2.66 -10.09
C GLU A 13 12.61 -3.65 -9.02
N ILE A 14 11.81 -3.93 -7.99
CA ILE A 14 12.13 -4.91 -6.95
C ILE A 14 12.38 -6.29 -7.57
N THR A 15 11.51 -6.71 -8.49
CA THR A 15 11.61 -8.01 -9.17
C THR A 15 12.87 -8.11 -10.02
N LYS A 16 13.19 -7.05 -10.79
CA LYS A 16 14.44 -6.93 -11.54
C LYS A 16 15.68 -7.00 -10.64
N LEU A 17 15.66 -6.32 -9.49
CA LEU A 17 16.77 -6.37 -8.53
C LEU A 17 16.93 -7.76 -7.89
N ARG A 18 15.82 -8.47 -7.60
CA ARG A 18 15.85 -9.86 -7.12
C ARG A 18 16.45 -10.80 -8.14
N TYR A 19 15.98 -10.72 -9.39
CA TYR A 19 16.48 -11.54 -10.49
C TYR A 19 17.99 -11.35 -10.68
N ASN A 20 18.46 -10.10 -10.64
CA ASN A 20 19.88 -9.75 -10.76
C ASN A 20 20.70 -10.01 -9.48
N LYS A 21 20.11 -10.58 -8.42
CA LYS A 21 20.74 -10.80 -7.10
C LYS A 21 21.31 -9.53 -6.44
N LYS A 22 20.76 -8.36 -6.80
CA LYS A 22 21.14 -7.04 -6.26
C LYS A 22 20.24 -6.58 -5.12
N LEU A 23 19.10 -7.25 -4.90
CA LEU A 23 18.22 -6.93 -3.78
C LEU A 23 18.74 -7.54 -2.48
N PRO A 24 18.98 -6.73 -1.43
CA PRO A 24 19.34 -7.25 -0.10
C PRO A 24 18.29 -8.23 0.46
N LYS A 25 18.75 -9.29 1.13
CA LYS A 25 17.87 -10.30 1.76
C LYS A 25 16.90 -9.73 2.82
N LYS A 26 17.23 -8.57 3.39
CA LYS A 26 16.39 -7.84 4.36
C LYS A 26 15.10 -7.28 3.77
N ILE A 27 14.98 -7.21 2.44
CA ILE A 27 13.80 -6.65 1.76
C ILE A 27 12.82 -7.78 1.44
N GLN A 28 11.82 -7.91 2.29
CA GLN A 28 10.79 -8.94 2.23
C GLN A 28 9.43 -8.34 2.60
N GLY A 29 8.37 -9.04 2.20
CA GLY A 29 6.99 -8.68 2.51
C GLY A 29 6.06 -9.75 1.98
N ASN A 30 5.10 -10.16 2.80
CA ASN A 30 4.09 -11.15 2.41
C ASN A 30 2.98 -10.52 1.57
N THR A 31 2.78 -9.20 1.72
CA THR A 31 1.82 -8.41 0.94
C THR A 31 2.57 -7.41 0.06
N ARG A 32 1.86 -6.91 -0.96
CA ARG A 32 2.35 -5.83 -1.82
C ARG A 32 2.83 -4.62 -1.00
N ASN A 33 2.00 -4.17 -0.05
CA ASN A 33 2.28 -3.03 0.81
C ASN A 33 3.55 -3.23 1.64
N ALA A 34 3.67 -4.38 2.31
CA ALA A 34 4.85 -4.70 3.13
C ALA A 34 6.14 -4.75 2.32
N LEU A 35 6.09 -5.30 1.10
CA LEU A 35 7.26 -5.41 0.23
C LEU A 35 7.70 -4.03 -0.29
N ILE A 36 6.76 -3.20 -0.74
CA ILE A 36 7.07 -1.85 -1.21
C ILE A 36 7.58 -0.99 -0.04
N TYR A 37 6.99 -1.11 1.14
CA TYR A 37 7.42 -0.42 2.36
C TYR A 37 8.88 -0.77 2.71
N SER A 38 9.22 -2.06 2.80
CA SER A 38 10.58 -2.49 3.12
C SER A 38 11.61 -2.06 2.06
N TYR A 39 11.19 -2.04 0.78
CA TYR A 39 12.01 -1.52 -0.31
C TYR A 39 12.26 -0.02 -0.19
N ARG A 40 11.22 0.79 0.02
CA ARG A 40 11.35 2.26 0.19
C ARG A 40 12.17 2.62 1.42
N LYS A 41 12.05 1.87 2.53
CA LYS A 41 12.89 2.05 3.72
C LYS A 41 14.37 1.83 3.44
N TRP A 42 14.72 0.95 2.50
CA TRP A 42 16.11 0.75 2.09
C TRP A 42 16.59 1.75 1.05
N LYS A 43 15.77 2.05 0.05
CA LYS A 43 16.17 2.82 -1.14
C LYS A 43 16.03 4.34 -0.95
N GLY A 44 15.04 4.76 -0.17
CA GLY A 44 14.64 6.14 0.05
C GLY A 44 13.20 6.41 -0.42
N SER A 45 12.48 7.26 0.31
CA SER A 45 11.10 7.63 0.00
C SER A 45 10.96 8.42 -1.32
N LEU A 46 12.01 9.17 -1.69
CA LEU A 46 12.08 9.97 -2.92
C LEU A 46 12.71 9.23 -4.10
N HIS A 47 13.04 7.93 -3.96
CA HIS A 47 13.64 7.16 -5.04
C HIS A 47 12.65 6.91 -6.18
N ILE A 48 12.96 7.39 -7.38
CA ILE A 48 12.15 7.20 -8.58
C ILE A 48 12.83 6.16 -9.49
N PRO A 49 12.16 5.03 -9.83
CA PRO A 49 12.69 4.05 -10.76
C PRO A 49 13.03 4.67 -12.12
N LYS A 50 14.10 4.20 -12.77
CA LYS A 50 14.51 4.72 -14.10
C LYS A 50 13.49 4.46 -15.20
N THR A 51 12.71 3.39 -15.08
CA THR A 51 11.67 2.99 -16.04
C THR A 51 10.38 3.79 -15.86
N MET A 52 10.29 4.61 -14.82
CA MET A 52 9.05 5.25 -14.44
C MET A 52 8.58 6.28 -15.47
N HIS A 53 7.33 6.10 -15.93
CA HIS A 53 6.70 7.02 -16.87
C HIS A 53 6.55 8.44 -16.27
N ALA A 54 6.72 9.47 -17.09
CA ALA A 54 6.74 10.87 -16.66
C ALA A 54 5.49 11.28 -15.86
N ALA A 55 4.31 10.81 -16.27
CA ALA A 55 3.03 11.10 -15.59
C ALA A 55 2.91 10.46 -14.18
N LEU A 56 3.72 9.45 -13.88
CA LEU A 56 3.70 8.74 -12.61
C LEU A 56 4.77 9.24 -11.64
N LYS A 57 5.81 9.94 -12.14
CA LYS A 57 6.88 10.51 -11.30
C LYS A 57 6.30 11.37 -10.18
N TRP A 58 6.90 11.28 -9.01
CA TRP A 58 6.54 12.09 -7.85
C TRP A 58 7.65 13.07 -7.50
N SER A 59 7.25 14.16 -6.86
CA SER A 59 8.11 15.25 -6.40
C SER A 59 7.54 15.80 -5.10
N GLU A 60 8.24 16.75 -4.47
CA GLU A 60 7.71 17.45 -3.30
C GLU A 60 6.36 18.14 -3.58
N SER A 61 6.16 18.60 -4.82
CA SER A 61 4.89 19.20 -5.28
C SER A 61 3.79 18.18 -5.58
N LEU A 62 4.12 16.91 -5.83
CA LEU A 62 3.15 15.85 -6.10
C LEU A 62 3.62 14.55 -5.42
N PRO A 63 3.51 14.47 -4.09
CA PRO A 63 4.06 13.37 -3.32
C PRO A 63 3.37 12.05 -3.66
N TYR A 64 4.11 10.98 -3.45
CA TYR A 64 3.58 9.62 -3.46
C TYR A 64 3.50 9.14 -2.01
N GLU A 65 2.36 9.46 -1.40
CA GLU A 65 1.99 9.02 -0.06
C GLU A 65 1.69 7.52 -0.13
N LEU A 66 2.57 6.72 0.49
CA LEU A 66 2.19 5.36 0.83
C LEU A 66 1.57 5.42 2.20
N ASN A 67 0.53 4.60 2.42
CA ASN A 67 0.13 4.27 3.77
C ASN A 67 1.35 3.64 4.46
N ASP A 68 1.92 4.36 5.42
CA ASP A 68 3.11 3.92 6.18
C ASP A 68 2.83 2.70 7.05
N SER A 69 1.56 2.25 7.11
CA SER A 69 1.19 1.01 7.78
C SER A 69 1.30 -0.18 6.82
N PRO A 70 2.18 -1.16 7.10
CA PRO A 70 2.18 -2.44 6.42
C PRO A 70 0.99 -3.33 6.85
N GLU A 71 0.21 -2.91 7.84
CA GLU A 71 -1.00 -3.63 8.27
C GLU A 71 -2.15 -3.31 7.32
N ASP A 72 -2.50 -4.29 6.49
CA ASP A 72 -3.77 -4.26 5.78
C ASP A 72 -4.90 -4.26 6.83
N SER A 73 -5.87 -3.35 6.66
CA SER A 73 -7.04 -3.29 7.52
C SER A 73 -7.73 -4.65 7.56
N ALA A 74 -7.86 -5.23 8.76
CA ALA A 74 -8.60 -6.47 8.92
C ALA A 74 -10.04 -6.29 8.45
N TRP A 75 -10.53 -7.22 7.63
CA TRP A 75 -11.93 -7.24 7.21
C TRP A 75 -12.84 -7.33 8.43
N GLN A 76 -13.72 -6.35 8.58
CA GLN A 76 -14.73 -6.35 9.64
C GLN A 76 -16.09 -6.74 9.07
N MET A 77 -16.76 -7.67 9.74
CA MET A 77 -18.12 -8.05 9.40
C MET A 77 -19.09 -7.00 9.95
N LEU A 78 -19.77 -6.26 9.07
CA LEU A 78 -20.79 -5.32 9.47
C LEU A 78 -22.09 -6.07 9.81
N ILE A 79 -22.35 -6.28 11.09
CA ILE A 79 -23.62 -6.84 11.55
C ILE A 79 -24.69 -5.76 11.40
N LYS A 80 -25.69 -5.98 10.55
CA LYS A 80 -26.85 -5.08 10.44
C LYS A 80 -27.67 -5.15 11.75
N PRO A 81 -28.04 -4.02 12.37
CA PRO A 81 -28.92 -4.05 13.54
C PRO A 81 -30.28 -4.62 13.12
N SER A 82 -30.74 -5.67 13.83
CA SER A 82 -32.07 -6.23 13.60
C SER A 82 -33.15 -5.25 14.07
N LYS A 83 -34.25 -5.11 13.31
CA LYS A 83 -35.36 -4.17 13.56
C LYS A 83 -36.22 -4.50 14.80
N LYS A 84 -35.71 -5.23 15.81
CA LYS A 84 -36.50 -5.68 16.97
C LYS A 84 -36.38 -4.82 18.22
N ALA A 85 -35.68 -3.68 18.18
CA ALA A 85 -35.53 -2.78 19.33
C ALA A 85 -36.37 -1.50 19.28
N LYS A 86 -37.32 -1.35 18.32
CA LYS A 86 -38.17 -0.14 18.23
C LYS A 86 -39.57 -0.26 18.87
N ASN A 87 -39.95 -1.43 19.42
CA ASN A 87 -41.29 -1.64 19.99
C ASN A 87 -41.29 -1.85 21.52
N ALA A 88 -40.31 -1.33 22.26
CA ALA A 88 -40.27 -1.46 23.72
C ALA A 88 -40.35 -0.12 24.48
N GLU A 89 -40.40 1.03 23.78
CA GLU A 89 -40.29 2.35 24.41
C GLU A 89 -41.48 3.27 24.10
N GLU A 90 -42.63 2.70 23.74
CA GLU A 90 -43.88 3.44 23.50
C GLU A 90 -45.07 2.75 24.18
N LYS A 91 -44.92 2.37 25.45
CA LYS A 91 -46.01 2.15 26.43
C LYS A 91 -45.45 2.25 27.87
N ALA A 92 -45.39 3.46 28.39
CA ALA A 92 -45.35 3.76 29.82
C ALA A 92 -46.25 4.97 30.08
#